data_AF-A0A1E5QCR1-F1
#
_entry.id   AF-A0A1E5QCR1-F1
#
_cell.length_a   1.000
_cell.length_b   1.000
_cell.length_c   1.000
_cell.angle_alpha   90.00
_cell.angle_beta   90.00
_cell.angle_gamma   90.00
#
_symmetry.space_group_name_H-M   'P 1'
#
loop_
_entity.id
_entity.type
_entity.pdbx_description
1 polymer ?
#
loop_
_entity_poly.entity_id
_entity_poly.type
_entity_poly.pdbx_seq_one_letter_code
_entity_poly.pdbx_strand_id
1 'polypeptide(L)'
;MFKFLAFRTLYVQLKPDWLLVKLVSSQGSPTEYADIPCIAFRGKIEPGSLGEIESNKVLAIGQQAIQLHQQQTSTTSLLNGFEHPRTIISNFFVAELTLKHFIQKTYQGQTSIIAPQIIIHPLSHLEGGLTQIEARALTELGSQMGARQVFLYLENDTPLRDEEILKIDNHKQVIKTL
;
A
#
# COMPACT_ATOMS: atom_id res chain seq x y z
N MET A 1 3.72 33.24 13.40
CA MET A 1 4.19 32.84 12.05
C MET A 1 4.19 31.32 12.00
N PHE A 2 3.02 30.72 11.73
CA PHE A 2 2.92 29.27 11.61
C PHE A 2 3.66 28.86 10.33
N LYS A 3 4.79 28.17 10.49
CA LYS A 3 5.45 27.52 9.36
C LYS A 3 4.40 26.62 8.70
N PHE A 4 4.10 26.91 7.44
CA PHE A 4 3.34 26.03 6.56
C PHE A 4 4.04 24.67 6.65
N LEU A 5 3.46 23.73 7.41
CA LEU A 5 4.00 22.38 7.51
C LEU A 5 3.94 21.86 6.07
N ALA A 6 5.08 21.62 5.44
CA ALA A 6 5.12 21.09 4.08
C ALA A 6 4.38 19.75 4.11
N PHE A 7 3.13 19.75 3.68
CA PHE A 7 2.30 18.56 3.66
C PHE A 7 2.89 17.64 2.62
N ARG A 8 3.35 16.50 3.09
CA ARG A 8 3.91 15.45 2.26
C ARG A 8 2.83 14.38 2.07
N THR A 9 2.69 13.92 0.83
CA THR A 9 1.63 13.00 0.42
C THR A 9 2.27 11.72 -0.09
N LEU A 10 1.84 10.59 0.45
CA LEU A 10 2.14 9.28 -0.10
C LEU A 10 1.04 8.93 -1.10
N TYR A 11 1.43 8.62 -2.32
CA TYR A 11 0.57 8.12 -3.36
C TYR A 11 0.86 6.64 -3.58
N VAL A 12 -0.16 5.81 -3.40
CA VAL A 12 -0.07 4.34 -3.46
C VAL A 12 -0.84 3.88 -4.69
N GLN A 13 -0.15 3.31 -5.66
CA GLN A 13 -0.78 2.59 -6.76
C GLN A 13 -0.80 1.11 -6.44
N LEU A 14 -1.95 0.48 -6.61
CA LEU A 14 -2.17 -0.87 -6.14
C LEU A 14 -2.68 -1.77 -7.26
N LYS A 15 -1.88 -2.78 -7.61
CA LYS A 15 -2.26 -3.97 -8.38
C LYS A 15 -1.75 -5.23 -7.66
N PRO A 16 -2.34 -6.41 -7.92
CA PRO A 16 -1.88 -7.65 -7.28
C PRO A 16 -0.44 -8.01 -7.66
N ASP A 17 -0.03 -7.75 -8.89
CA ASP A 17 1.30 -8.08 -9.43
C ASP A 17 2.30 -6.92 -9.29
N TRP A 18 1.85 -5.74 -8.88
CA TRP A 18 2.68 -4.54 -8.81
C TRP A 18 2.10 -3.48 -7.88
N LEU A 19 2.91 -3.01 -6.92
CA LEU A 19 2.54 -1.93 -6.02
C LEU A 19 3.61 -0.84 -6.12
N LEU A 20 3.19 0.43 -6.16
CA LEU A 20 4.09 1.58 -6.11
C LEU A 20 3.67 2.50 -4.97
N VAL A 21 4.64 2.95 -4.19
CA VAL A 21 4.48 4.04 -3.24
C VAL A 21 5.38 5.18 -3.68
N LYS A 22 4.80 6.36 -3.88
CA LYS A 22 5.51 7.59 -4.23
C LYS A 22 5.29 8.63 -3.14
N LEU A 23 6.37 9.22 -2.65
CA LEU A 23 6.34 10.38 -1.77
C LEU A 23 6.46 11.65 -2.60
N VAL A 24 5.45 12.50 -2.52
CA VAL A 24 5.39 13.80 -3.21
C VAL A 24 5.26 14.93 -2.19
N SER A 25 5.94 16.03 -2.45
CA SER A 25 5.85 17.25 -1.63
C SER A 25 6.01 18.48 -2.50
N SER A 26 5.50 19.62 -2.03
CA SER A 26 5.64 20.92 -2.71
C SER A 26 7.10 21.40 -2.79
N GLN A 27 7.97 20.82 -1.97
CA GLN A 27 9.40 21.10 -1.92
C GLN A 27 10.17 19.78 -1.91
N GLY A 28 11.20 19.66 -2.74
CA GLY A 28 12.02 18.45 -2.86
C GLY A 28 11.64 17.58 -4.06
N SER A 29 12.53 16.66 -4.42
CA SER A 29 12.27 15.69 -5.48
C SER A 29 11.42 14.54 -4.95
N PRO A 30 10.50 14.00 -5.76
CA PRO A 30 9.73 12.83 -5.38
C PRO A 30 10.67 11.63 -5.20
N THR A 31 10.32 10.75 -4.26
CA THR A 31 10.92 9.40 -4.17
C THR A 31 9.85 8.37 -4.35
N GLU A 32 10.20 7.22 -4.91
CA GLU A 32 9.28 6.14 -5.13
C GLU A 32 9.94 4.78 -4.90
N TYR A 33 9.12 3.82 -4.51
CA TYR A 33 9.48 2.42 -4.42
C TYR A 33 8.37 1.59 -5.06
N ALA A 34 8.76 0.68 -5.96
CA ALA A 34 7.83 -0.22 -6.63
C ALA A 34 8.39 -1.64 -6.67
N ASP A 35 7.52 -2.61 -6.42
CA ASP A 35 7.85 -4.04 -6.37
C ASP A 35 6.55 -4.86 -6.40
N ILE A 36 6.64 -6.18 -6.48
CA ILE A 36 5.49 -7.07 -6.29
C ILE A 36 5.07 -7.06 -4.81
N PRO A 37 3.78 -6.93 -4.46
CA PRO A 37 3.34 -6.87 -3.06
C PRO A 37 3.20 -8.28 -2.44
N CYS A 38 4.27 -9.07 -2.53
CA CYS A 38 4.32 -10.45 -2.04
C CYS A 38 5.27 -10.57 -0.83
N ILE A 39 4.91 -11.41 0.14
CA ILE A 39 5.75 -11.76 1.28
C ILE A 39 6.12 -13.25 1.23
N ALA A 40 7.35 -13.56 1.63
CA ALA A 40 7.76 -14.92 1.96
C ALA A 40 7.76 -15.07 3.47
N PHE A 41 7.08 -16.09 3.98
CA PHE A 41 7.07 -16.40 5.41
C PHE A 41 7.61 -17.80 5.68
N ARG A 42 8.11 -17.99 6.91
CA ARG A 42 8.61 -19.28 7.39
C ARG A 42 7.46 -20.19 7.81
N GLY A 43 7.33 -21.34 7.16
CA GLY A 43 6.33 -22.36 7.45
C GLY A 43 5.41 -22.67 6.27
N LYS A 44 4.37 -23.44 6.56
CA LYS A 44 3.25 -23.69 5.63
C LYS A 44 2.04 -22.93 6.12
N ILE A 45 1.23 -22.44 5.19
CA ILE A 45 -0.11 -21.97 5.49
C ILE A 45 -1.06 -23.07 5.11
N GLU A 46 -1.88 -23.49 6.07
CA GLU A 46 -2.98 -24.38 5.76
C GLU A 46 -4.04 -23.61 4.96
N PRO A 47 -4.56 -24.16 3.86
CA PRO A 47 -5.64 -23.55 3.11
C PRO A 47 -6.80 -23.16 4.03
N GLY A 48 -7.24 -21.90 3.97
CA GLY A 48 -8.31 -21.39 4.84
C GLY A 48 -7.84 -20.80 6.17
N SER A 49 -6.54 -20.83 6.48
CA SER A 49 -5.98 -20.10 7.62
C SER A 49 -5.92 -18.60 7.27
N LEU A 50 -6.89 -17.82 7.74
CA LEU A 50 -6.87 -16.36 7.74
C LEU A 50 -6.04 -15.79 8.90
N GLY A 51 -5.20 -16.62 9.53
CA GLY A 51 -4.54 -16.31 10.78
C GLY A 51 -3.56 -15.13 10.67
N GLU A 52 -3.47 -14.38 11.77
CA GLU A 52 -2.43 -13.38 11.97
C GLU A 52 -1.05 -13.95 11.66
N ILE A 53 -0.33 -13.27 10.77
CA ILE A 53 1.05 -13.60 10.48
C ILE A 53 1.90 -12.75 11.40
N GLU A 54 2.60 -13.42 12.31
CA GLU A 54 3.57 -12.74 13.15
C GLU A 54 4.69 -12.16 12.26
N SER A 55 4.95 -10.86 12.38
CA SER A 55 5.93 -10.14 11.55
C SER A 55 7.34 -10.72 11.62
N ASN A 56 7.70 -11.37 12.74
CA ASN A 56 8.98 -12.05 12.96
C ASN A 56 9.17 -13.31 12.09
N LYS A 57 8.10 -13.84 11.47
CA LYS A 57 8.16 -14.99 10.54
C LYS A 57 8.28 -14.55 9.08
N VAL A 58 8.18 -13.26 8.78
CA VAL A 58 8.42 -12.72 7.43
C VAL A 58 9.92 -12.76 7.13
N LEU A 59 10.29 -13.43 6.04
CA LEU A 59 11.67 -13.63 5.62
C LEU A 59 12.11 -12.61 4.57
N ALA A 60 11.22 -12.26 3.65
CA ALA A 60 11.43 -11.23 2.65
C ALA A 60 10.09 -10.70 2.12
N ILE A 61 10.16 -9.55 1.47
CA ILE A 61 9.04 -8.88 0.80
C ILE A 61 9.51 -8.50 -0.61
N GLY A 62 8.61 -8.47 -1.58
CA GLY A 62 8.93 -8.09 -2.95
C GLY A 62 9.52 -9.24 -3.78
N GLN A 63 10.28 -8.89 -4.81
CA GLN A 63 10.94 -9.88 -5.65
C GLN A 63 11.86 -10.83 -4.86
N GLN A 64 12.41 -10.35 -3.74
CA GLN A 64 13.23 -11.16 -2.83
C GLN A 64 12.43 -12.30 -2.19
N ALA A 65 11.13 -12.11 -1.93
CA ALA A 65 10.25 -13.17 -1.44
C ALA A 65 10.16 -14.33 -2.44
N ILE A 66 9.93 -14.00 -3.71
CA ILE A 66 9.83 -14.99 -4.80
C ILE A 66 11.15 -15.77 -4.92
N GLN A 67 12.28 -15.05 -4.94
CA GLN A 67 13.60 -15.67 -5.06
C GLN A 67 13.88 -16.63 -3.91
N LEU A 68 13.62 -16.23 -2.67
CA LEU A 68 13.80 -17.11 -1.50
C LEU A 68 12.92 -18.36 -1.57
N HIS A 69 11.68 -18.22 -2.01
CA HIS A 69 10.77 -19.36 -2.15
C HIS A 69 11.26 -20.35 -3.23
N GLN A 70 11.72 -19.84 -4.37
CA GLN A 70 12.23 -20.64 -5.48
C GLN A 70 13.53 -21.38 -5.14
N GLN A 71 14.36 -20.82 -4.25
CA GLN A 71 15.60 -21.47 -3.80
C GLN A 71 15.34 -22.72 -2.93
N GLN A 72 14.12 -22.91 -2.42
CA GLN A 72 13.70 -24.09 -1.63
C GLN A 72 14.64 -24.45 -0.46
N THR A 73 15.40 -23.49 0.07
CA THR A 73 16.38 -23.70 1.15
C THR A 73 15.72 -23.98 2.50
N SER A 74 14.44 -23.63 2.65
CA SER A 74 13.63 -23.91 3.83
C SER A 74 12.15 -23.97 3.45
N THR A 75 11.33 -24.57 4.33
CA THR A 75 9.87 -24.56 4.18
C THR A 75 9.36 -23.12 4.28
N THR A 76 9.14 -22.51 3.12
CA THR A 76 8.60 -21.17 2.97
C THR A 76 7.32 -21.23 2.15
N SER A 77 6.50 -20.20 2.27
CA SER A 77 5.30 -20.05 1.48
C SER A 77 5.13 -18.58 1.13
N LEU A 78 4.50 -18.34 -0.02
CA LEU A 78 4.27 -17.00 -0.56
C LEU A 78 2.85 -16.56 -0.27
N LEU A 79 2.70 -15.29 0.05
CA LEU A 79 1.40 -14.67 0.25
C LEU A 79 1.38 -13.27 -0.35
N ASN A 80 0.20 -12.90 -0.82
CA ASN A 80 -0.05 -11.58 -1.36
C ASN A 80 -1.37 -11.08 -0.77
N GLY A 81 -1.30 -9.99 -0.01
CA GLY A 81 -2.44 -9.41 0.69
C GLY A 81 -3.45 -8.73 -0.23
N PHE A 82 -3.10 -8.58 -1.52
CA PHE A 82 -3.89 -7.89 -2.52
C PHE A 82 -4.31 -8.77 -3.70
N GLU A 83 -4.07 -10.08 -3.61
CA GLU A 83 -4.37 -11.04 -4.67
C GLU A 83 -5.59 -11.88 -4.30
N HIS A 84 -6.75 -11.53 -4.88
CA HIS A 84 -7.96 -12.34 -4.81
C HIS A 84 -8.92 -11.99 -5.96
N PRO A 85 -9.68 -12.95 -6.52
CA PRO A 85 -10.57 -12.70 -7.66
C PRO A 85 -11.75 -11.78 -7.37
N ARG A 86 -12.15 -11.59 -6.11
CA ARG A 86 -13.38 -10.87 -5.71
C ARG A 86 -13.19 -9.77 -4.66
N THR A 87 -11.97 -9.56 -4.15
CA THR A 87 -11.69 -8.50 -3.17
C THR A 87 -10.31 -7.93 -3.43
N ILE A 88 -10.15 -6.62 -3.23
CA ILE A 88 -8.84 -5.96 -3.31
C ILE A 88 -7.92 -6.39 -2.16
N ILE A 89 -8.47 -6.70 -0.98
CA ILE A 89 -7.68 -7.17 0.16
C ILE A 89 -8.07 -8.61 0.45
N SER A 90 -7.14 -9.53 0.20
CA SER A 90 -7.27 -10.96 0.46
C SER A 90 -6.93 -11.31 1.92
N ASN A 91 -5.92 -10.64 2.47
CA ASN A 91 -5.47 -10.78 3.84
C ASN A 91 -4.94 -9.43 4.34
N PHE A 92 -5.63 -8.87 5.33
CA PHE A 92 -5.35 -7.52 5.84
C PHE A 92 -3.95 -7.41 6.49
N PHE A 93 -3.54 -8.40 7.29
CA PHE A 93 -2.22 -8.38 7.94
C PHE A 93 -1.08 -8.46 6.93
N VAL A 94 -1.23 -9.29 5.89
CA VAL A 94 -0.24 -9.34 4.79
C VAL A 94 -0.18 -8.01 4.05
N ALA A 95 -1.33 -7.40 3.76
CA ALA A 95 -1.40 -6.10 3.10
C ALA A 95 -0.74 -4.99 3.95
N GLU A 96 -0.97 -4.99 5.26
CA GLU A 96 -0.38 -4.04 6.22
C GLU A 96 1.15 -4.16 6.27
N LEU A 97 1.67 -5.39 6.46
CA LEU A 97 3.11 -5.64 6.50
C LEU A 97 3.79 -5.24 5.20
N THR A 98 3.14 -5.54 4.07
CA THR A 98 3.63 -5.19 2.74
C THR A 98 3.65 -3.68 2.55
N LEU A 99 2.54 -2.98 2.78
CA LEU A 99 2.47 -1.53 2.58
C LEU A 99 3.44 -0.77 3.51
N LYS A 100 3.57 -1.23 4.77
CA LYS A 100 4.54 -0.67 5.72
C LYS A 100 5.96 -0.76 5.19
N HIS A 101 6.34 -1.91 4.60
CA HIS A 101 7.65 -2.08 3.99
C HIS A 101 7.87 -1.11 2.81
N PHE A 102 6.90 -0.99 1.91
CA PHE A 102 7.02 -0.11 0.74
C PHE A 102 7.13 1.36 1.14
N ILE A 103 6.36 1.79 2.14
CA ILE A 103 6.46 3.14 2.70
C ILE A 103 7.86 3.37 3.31
N GLN A 104 8.38 2.41 4.09
CA GLN A 104 9.74 2.50 4.65
C GLN A 104 10.81 2.61 3.56
N LYS A 105 10.68 1.83 2.47
CA LYS A 105 11.57 1.90 1.31
C LYS A 105 11.50 3.26 0.60
N THR A 106 10.31 3.82 0.47
CA THR A 106 10.08 5.13 -0.14
C THR A 106 10.76 6.26 0.64
N TYR A 107 10.86 6.12 1.97
CA TYR A 107 11.55 7.07 2.84
C TYR A 107 13.07 6.91 2.88
N GLN A 108 13.68 5.92 2.23
CA GLN A 108 15.14 5.74 2.30
C GLN A 108 15.87 6.97 1.77
N GLY A 109 16.65 7.63 2.64
CA GLY A 109 17.34 8.89 2.33
C GLY A 109 16.54 10.16 2.62
N GLN A 110 15.32 10.05 3.15
CA GLN A 110 14.50 11.17 3.61
C GLN A 110 14.11 11.02 5.08
N THR A 111 13.84 12.13 5.75
CA THR A 111 13.29 12.11 7.12
C THR A 111 11.88 11.50 7.10
N SER A 112 11.69 10.43 7.88
CA SER A 112 10.36 9.84 8.10
C SER A 112 9.39 10.87 8.65
N ILE A 113 8.14 10.82 8.20
CA ILE A 113 7.17 11.88 8.40
C ILE A 113 6.12 11.42 9.40
N ILE A 114 5.76 12.30 10.32
CA ILE A 114 4.64 12.10 11.22
C ILE A 114 3.36 12.47 10.48
N ALA A 115 2.40 11.56 10.43
CA ALA A 115 1.04 11.82 9.95
C ALA A 115 0.93 12.29 8.47
N PRO A 116 1.43 11.49 7.49
CA PRO A 116 1.29 11.80 6.07
C PRO A 116 -0.18 11.78 5.63
N GLN A 117 -0.47 12.44 4.51
CA GLN A 117 -1.67 12.14 3.74
C GLN A 117 -1.38 10.93 2.86
N ILE A 118 -2.31 9.98 2.77
CA ILE A 118 -2.16 8.82 1.88
C ILE A 118 -3.29 8.84 0.83
N ILE A 119 -2.93 8.75 -0.43
CA ILE A 119 -3.87 8.56 -1.55
C ILE A 119 -3.66 7.14 -2.04
N ILE A 120 -4.68 6.30 -1.95
CA ILE A 120 -4.68 4.93 -2.45
C ILE A 120 -5.44 4.91 -3.78
N HIS A 121 -4.76 4.42 -4.80
CA HIS A 121 -5.28 4.26 -6.15
C HIS A 121 -5.30 2.76 -6.49
N PRO A 122 -6.41 2.06 -6.20
CA PRO A 122 -6.59 0.70 -6.65
C PRO A 122 -6.82 0.68 -8.17
N LEU A 123 -5.87 0.08 -8.89
CA LEU A 123 -5.89 -0.07 -10.35
C LEU A 123 -6.41 -1.44 -10.79
N SER A 124 -7.02 -2.17 -9.85
CA SER A 124 -7.57 -3.51 -10.08
C SER A 124 -9.01 -3.39 -10.57
N HIS A 125 -9.32 -4.05 -11.69
CA HIS A 125 -10.70 -4.17 -12.15
C HIS A 125 -11.46 -5.10 -11.19
N LEU A 126 -12.35 -4.52 -10.38
CA LEU A 126 -13.35 -5.28 -9.65
C LEU A 126 -14.62 -5.39 -10.49
N GLU A 127 -15.12 -6.62 -10.68
CA GLU A 127 -16.47 -6.83 -11.22
C GLU A 127 -17.49 -6.15 -10.30
N GLY A 128 -18.12 -5.06 -10.78
CA GLY A 128 -19.10 -4.29 -10.00
C GLY A 128 -18.53 -3.06 -9.25
N GLY A 129 -17.24 -2.75 -9.42
CA GLY A 129 -16.60 -1.60 -8.79
C GLY A 129 -16.26 -1.81 -7.30
N LEU A 130 -15.73 -0.77 -6.65
CA LEU A 130 -15.31 -0.83 -5.25
C LEU A 130 -16.52 -0.83 -4.30
N THR A 131 -16.68 -1.88 -3.51
CA THR A 131 -17.74 -1.95 -2.49
C THR A 131 -17.42 -1.06 -1.28
N GLN A 132 -18.43 -0.72 -0.48
CA GLN A 132 -18.22 0.05 0.77
C GLN A 132 -17.31 -0.68 1.78
N ILE A 133 -17.36 -2.01 1.81
CA ILE A 133 -16.53 -2.83 2.71
C ILE A 133 -15.06 -2.73 2.27
N GLU A 134 -14.79 -2.84 0.97
CA GLU A 134 -13.43 -2.69 0.44
C GLU A 134 -12.90 -1.27 0.58
N ALA A 135 -13.74 -0.25 0.33
CA ALA A 135 -13.39 1.14 0.57
C ALA A 135 -12.99 1.38 2.03
N ARG A 136 -13.75 0.80 2.97
CA ARG A 136 -13.41 0.86 4.40
C ARG A 136 -12.11 0.13 4.71
N ALA A 137 -11.90 -1.06 4.16
CA ALA A 137 -10.68 -1.83 4.39
C ALA A 137 -9.43 -1.11 3.85
N LEU A 138 -9.49 -0.48 2.68
CA LEU A 138 -8.39 0.34 2.15
C LEU A 138 -8.13 1.59 3.00
N THR A 139 -9.19 2.26 3.44
CA THR A 139 -9.09 3.43 4.31
C THR A 139 -8.44 3.08 5.66
N GLU A 140 -8.84 1.94 6.24
CA GLU A 140 -8.25 1.42 7.48
C GLU A 140 -6.77 1.05 7.27
N LEU A 141 -6.45 0.37 6.18
CA LEU A 141 -5.08 0.00 5.82
C LEU A 141 -4.17 1.23 5.73
N GLY A 142 -4.62 2.29 5.05
CA GLY A 142 -3.90 3.56 5.00
C GLY A 142 -3.76 4.23 6.37
N SER A 143 -4.80 4.15 7.21
CA SER A 143 -4.79 4.72 8.56
C SER A 143 -3.75 4.03 9.46
N GLN A 144 -3.61 2.70 9.35
CA GLN A 144 -2.60 1.91 10.06
C GLN A 144 -1.16 2.25 9.66
N MET A 145 -0.96 2.92 8.53
CA MET A 145 0.35 3.47 8.14
C MET A 145 0.66 4.81 8.83
N GLY A 146 -0.16 5.21 9.79
CA GLY A 146 -0.04 6.46 10.53
C GLY A 146 -0.54 7.67 9.76
N ALA A 147 -1.41 7.48 8.76
CA ALA A 147 -1.94 8.58 7.96
C ALA A 147 -2.81 9.52 8.80
N ARG A 148 -2.73 10.83 8.57
CA ARG A 148 -3.72 11.78 9.11
C ARG A 148 -5.04 11.74 8.34
N GLN A 149 -4.95 11.42 7.05
CA GLN A 149 -6.04 11.40 6.09
C GLN A 149 -5.73 10.37 5.02
N VAL A 150 -6.75 9.59 4.65
CA VAL A 150 -6.67 8.62 3.56
C VAL A 150 -7.71 8.97 2.51
N PHE A 151 -7.30 8.93 1.25
CA PHE A 151 -8.09 9.27 0.09
C PHE A 151 -8.09 8.09 -0.88
N LEU A 152 -9.24 7.71 -1.42
CA LEU A 152 -9.33 6.67 -2.45
C LEU A 152 -9.55 7.32 -3.82
N TYR A 153 -8.57 7.23 -4.71
CA TYR A 153 -8.68 7.74 -6.07
C TYR A 153 -9.22 6.63 -6.98
N LEU A 154 -10.41 6.84 -7.56
CA LEU A 154 -11.16 5.83 -8.32
C LEU A 154 -11.66 6.33 -9.69
N GLU A 155 -11.19 7.50 -10.15
CA GLU A 155 -11.75 8.11 -11.36
C GLU A 155 -11.40 7.34 -12.64
N ASN A 156 -10.16 6.86 -12.75
CA ASN A 156 -9.65 6.14 -13.91
C ASN A 156 -8.34 5.43 -13.56
N ASP A 157 -7.89 4.51 -14.41
CA ASP A 157 -6.67 3.73 -14.19
C ASP A 157 -5.36 4.46 -14.54
N THR A 158 -5.42 5.77 -14.83
CA THR A 158 -4.24 6.55 -15.22
C THR A 158 -3.49 7.02 -13.97
N PRO A 159 -2.18 6.74 -13.87
CA PRO A 159 -1.32 7.35 -12.87
C PRO A 159 -1.45 8.87 -12.79
N LEU A 160 -1.67 9.39 -11.58
CA LEU A 160 -1.63 10.82 -11.33
C LEU A 160 -0.20 11.34 -11.43
N ARG A 161 -0.05 12.52 -12.04
CA ARG A 161 1.20 13.29 -12.01
C ARG A 161 1.39 13.92 -10.64
N ASP A 162 2.63 14.26 -10.32
CA ASP A 162 2.99 14.83 -9.01
C ASP A 162 2.20 16.12 -8.70
N GLU A 163 1.96 16.96 -9.70
CA GLU A 163 1.13 18.17 -9.55
C GLU A 163 -0.34 17.86 -9.25
N GLU A 164 -0.87 16.75 -9.73
CA GLU A 164 -2.25 16.31 -9.50
C GLU A 164 -2.38 15.69 -8.11
N ILE A 165 -1.37 14.90 -7.69
CA ILE A 165 -1.26 14.35 -6.34
C ILE A 165 -1.26 15.48 -5.29
N LEU A 166 -0.51 16.56 -5.54
CA LEU A 166 -0.44 17.71 -4.63
C LEU A 166 -1.73 18.55 -4.59
N LYS A 167 -2.58 18.45 -5.63
CA LYS A 167 -3.88 19.14 -5.68
C LYS A 167 -5.00 18.35 -5.04
N ILE A 168 -4.78 17.07 -4.72
CA ILE A 168 -5.70 16.27 -3.91
C ILE A 168 -5.56 16.77 -2.47
N ASP A 169 -6.16 17.92 -2.23
CA ASP A 169 -6.22 18.54 -0.92
C ASP A 169 -7.42 19.51 -0.94
N ASN A 170 -8.35 19.31 -0.02
CA ASN A 170 -9.36 20.28 0.41
C ASN A 170 -10.70 20.49 -0.33
N HIS A 171 -10.92 20.31 -1.64
CA HIS A 171 -12.29 20.46 -2.17
C HIS A 171 -12.61 19.64 -3.43
N LYS A 172 -13.71 18.89 -3.32
CA LYS A 172 -14.50 18.19 -4.35
C LYS A 172 -13.93 16.87 -4.89
N GLN A 173 -14.74 15.84 -4.68
CA GLN A 173 -14.78 14.55 -5.40
C GLN A 173 -13.55 13.64 -5.26
N VAL A 174 -13.11 13.46 -4.02
CA VAL A 174 -12.58 12.16 -3.59
C VAL A 174 -13.54 11.65 -2.53
N ILE A 175 -14.00 10.41 -2.64
CA ILE A 175 -14.98 9.83 -1.70
C ILE A 175 -14.36 9.90 -0.30
N LYS A 176 -14.72 10.93 0.47
CA LYS A 176 -14.59 10.92 1.93
C LYS A 176 -15.54 9.83 2.40
N THR A 177 -15.00 8.65 2.65
CA THR A 177 -15.78 7.60 3.30
C THR A 177 -15.79 7.94 4.79
N LEU A 178 -16.94 8.48 5.23
CA LEU A 178 -17.46 8.74 6.58
C LEU A 178 -16.47 8.88 7.74
#